data_AF-A0A957WUM5-F1
#
_entry.id   AF-A0A957WUM5-F1
#
_cell.length_a   1.000
_cell.length_b   1.000
_cell.length_c   1.000
_cell.angle_alpha   90.00
_cell.angle_beta   90.00
_cell.angle_gamma   90.00
#
_symmetry.space_group_name_H-M   'P 1'
#
loop_
_entity.id
_entity.type
_entity.pdbx_description
1 polymer ?
#
loop_
_entity_poly.entity_id
_entity_poly.type
_entity_poly.pdbx_seq_one_letter_code
_entity_poly.pdbx_strand_id
1 'polypeptide(L)'
;MSTTFPLLAAFAGTYRGDGRWVDITGESKKYQIDQTIAYENNQLLVTYTHNFVEEGNSIDGEFAFAFVAETICICNVMMKGIAVGNGYCFGPYFHFNIQVGEIFVETSYTLTDGGIEVRGSSTKNAQGRFIGWHELLTQS
;
A
#
# COMPACT_ATOMS: atom_id res chain seq x y z
N MET A 1 11.84 -2.44 29.57
CA MET A 1 10.52 -1.91 29.18
C MET A 1 10.41 -2.12 27.68
N SER A 2 9.48 -2.97 27.24
CA SER A 2 9.24 -3.22 25.81
C SER A 2 8.48 -2.03 25.25
N THR A 3 9.11 -1.29 24.34
CA THR A 3 8.42 -0.29 23.51
C THR A 3 7.85 -1.02 22.30
N THR A 4 6.83 -1.84 22.53
CA THR A 4 5.99 -2.34 21.43
C THR A 4 5.43 -1.11 20.74
N PHE A 5 5.78 -0.86 19.48
CA PHE A 5 5.28 0.31 18.75
C PHE A 5 3.74 0.20 18.63
N PRO A 6 2.94 1.04 19.33
CA PRO A 6 1.48 1.04 19.21
C PRO A 6 1.00 1.54 17.84
N LEU A 7 1.93 1.86 16.94
CA LEU A 7 1.72 2.58 15.70
C LEU A 7 1.43 1.68 14.50
N LEU A 8 1.97 0.45 14.47
CA LEU A 8 1.67 -0.51 13.40
C LEU A 8 0.21 -0.97 13.50
N ALA A 9 -0.25 -1.24 14.72
CA ALA A 9 -1.65 -1.56 15.00
C ALA A 9 -2.60 -0.41 14.62
N ALA A 10 -2.13 0.84 14.54
CA ALA A 10 -2.96 1.98 14.14
C ALA A 10 -3.31 1.98 12.64
N PHE A 11 -2.55 1.24 11.81
CA PHE A 11 -2.93 1.01 10.41
C PHE A 11 -3.95 -0.13 10.26
N ALA A 12 -4.23 -0.92 11.31
CA ALA A 12 -5.16 -2.03 11.18
C ALA A 12 -6.60 -1.54 11.07
N GLY A 13 -7.34 -2.09 10.11
CA GLY A 13 -8.72 -1.70 9.84
C GLY A 13 -9.18 -2.11 8.45
N THR A 14 -10.47 -1.93 8.20
CA THR A 14 -11.05 -1.98 6.85
C THR A 14 -11.25 -0.55 6.36
N TYR A 15 -10.85 -0.30 5.13
CA TYR A 15 -10.80 1.00 4.49
C TYR A 15 -11.49 0.94 3.14
N ARG A 16 -12.19 2.01 2.81
CA ARG A 16 -12.82 2.19 1.51
C ARG A 16 -12.66 3.62 1.03
N GLY A 17 -12.48 3.79 -0.27
CA GLY A 17 -12.43 5.12 -0.84
C GLY A 17 -12.20 5.14 -2.35
N ASP A 18 -11.70 6.26 -2.82
CA ASP A 18 -11.44 6.53 -4.23
C ASP A 18 -9.96 6.81 -4.45
N GLY A 19 -9.45 6.31 -5.58
CA GLY A 19 -8.12 6.58 -6.09
C GLY A 19 -8.18 7.29 -7.44
N ARG A 20 -7.08 7.96 -7.77
CA ARG A 20 -6.81 8.47 -9.11
C ARG A 20 -5.37 8.21 -9.47
N TRP A 21 -5.17 7.68 -10.66
CA TRP A 21 -3.84 7.58 -11.25
C TRP A 21 -3.65 8.63 -12.34
N VAL A 22 -2.39 8.99 -12.59
CA VAL A 22 -1.96 9.84 -13.70
C VAL A 22 -0.68 9.26 -14.30
N ASP A 23 -0.63 9.13 -15.62
CA ASP A 23 0.56 8.68 -16.33
C ASP A 23 1.41 9.85 -16.85
N ILE A 24 2.61 9.53 -17.33
CA ILE A 24 3.57 10.52 -17.86
C ILE A 24 3.05 11.32 -19.07
N THR A 25 2.00 10.86 -19.74
CA THR A 25 1.36 11.57 -20.87
C THR A 25 0.24 12.50 -20.41
N GLY A 26 -0.12 12.45 -19.12
CA GLY A 26 -1.23 13.20 -18.54
C GLY A 26 -2.56 12.46 -18.60
N GLU A 27 -2.60 11.22 -19.09
CA GLU A 27 -3.80 10.37 -18.99
C GLU A 27 -4.09 10.12 -17.51
N SER A 28 -5.35 10.19 -17.11
CA SER A 28 -5.76 9.99 -15.73
C SER A 28 -7.15 9.41 -15.64
N LYS A 29 -7.33 8.38 -14.78
CA LYS A 29 -8.63 7.76 -14.51
C LYS A 29 -8.85 7.59 -13.01
N LYS A 30 -10.13 7.50 -12.64
CA LYS A 30 -10.54 7.19 -11.27
C LYS A 30 -10.76 5.69 -11.09
N TYR A 31 -10.65 5.25 -9.85
CA TYR A 31 -10.97 3.89 -9.45
C TYR A 31 -11.45 3.87 -7.99
N GLN A 32 -12.17 2.84 -7.61
CA GLN A 32 -12.58 2.59 -6.24
C GLN A 32 -11.68 1.57 -5.59
N ILE A 33 -11.53 1.65 -4.28
CA ILE A 33 -10.67 0.76 -3.50
C ILE A 33 -11.40 0.30 -2.26
N ASP A 34 -11.38 -1.01 -2.05
CA ASP A 34 -11.66 -1.66 -0.78
C ASP A 34 -10.35 -2.30 -0.29
N GLN A 35 -9.92 -1.99 0.93
CA GLN A 35 -8.66 -2.47 1.50
C GLN A 35 -8.88 -2.94 2.94
N THR A 36 -8.24 -4.04 3.33
CA THR A 36 -8.16 -4.48 4.73
C THR A 36 -6.70 -4.60 5.13
N ILE A 37 -6.38 -4.06 6.30
CA ILE A 37 -5.07 -4.19 6.94
C ILE A 37 -5.29 -4.93 8.27
N ALA A 38 -4.70 -6.10 8.42
CA ALA A 38 -4.65 -6.84 9.69
C ALA A 38 -3.24 -6.79 10.29
N TYR A 39 -3.13 -6.77 11.62
CA TYR A 39 -1.84 -6.88 12.31
C TYR A 39 -1.80 -8.19 13.11
N GLU A 40 -0.97 -9.13 12.66
CA GLU A 40 -0.91 -10.48 13.20
C GLU A 40 0.53 -10.99 13.18
N ASN A 41 0.97 -11.68 14.24
CA ASN A 41 2.29 -12.33 14.30
C ASN A 41 3.47 -11.40 13.91
N ASN A 42 3.40 -10.13 14.33
CA ASN A 42 4.36 -9.09 13.97
C ASN A 42 4.45 -8.79 12.46
N GLN A 43 3.32 -8.91 11.76
CA GLN A 43 3.18 -8.59 10.35
C GLN A 43 1.96 -7.70 10.12
N LEU A 44 2.07 -6.79 9.15
CA LEU A 44 0.88 -6.19 8.54
C LEU A 44 0.49 -7.04 7.33
N LEU A 45 -0.75 -7.50 7.29
CA LEU A 45 -1.33 -8.19 6.15
C LEU A 45 -2.28 -7.21 5.46
N VAL A 46 -1.97 -6.86 4.22
CA VAL A 46 -2.77 -5.93 3.42
C VAL A 46 -3.39 -6.71 2.27
N THR A 47 -4.71 -6.70 2.21
CA THR A 47 -5.48 -7.17 1.05
C THR A 47 -6.25 -6.00 0.49
N TYR A 48 -6.34 -5.91 -0.83
CA TYR A 48 -7.10 -4.85 -1.49
C TYR A 48 -7.72 -5.34 -2.80
N THR A 49 -8.78 -4.65 -3.19
CA THR A 49 -9.39 -4.73 -4.52
C THR A 49 -9.46 -3.32 -5.10
N HIS A 50 -8.80 -3.12 -6.24
CA HIS A 50 -8.98 -1.94 -7.07
C HIS A 50 -10.03 -2.22 -8.12
N ASN A 51 -11.09 -1.40 -8.16
CA ASN A 51 -12.14 -1.46 -9.17
C ASN A 51 -12.00 -0.27 -10.13
N PHE A 52 -11.46 -0.53 -11.32
CA PHE A 52 -11.26 0.47 -12.36
C PHE A 52 -12.54 0.59 -13.19
N VAL A 53 -13.51 1.34 -12.64
CA VAL A 53 -14.87 1.48 -13.20
C VAL A 53 -14.86 1.89 -14.68
N GLU A 54 -13.96 2.79 -15.07
CA GLU A 54 -13.84 3.27 -16.45
C GLU A 54 -13.19 2.25 -17.41
N GLU A 55 -12.50 1.25 -16.87
CA GLU A 55 -11.76 0.21 -17.61
C GLU A 55 -12.50 -1.14 -17.58
N GLY A 56 -13.52 -1.27 -16.73
CA GLY A 56 -14.39 -2.44 -16.65
C GLY A 56 -13.72 -3.68 -16.05
N ASN A 57 -12.64 -3.50 -15.29
CA ASN A 57 -11.91 -4.58 -14.64
C ASN A 57 -11.62 -4.27 -13.16
N SER A 58 -11.31 -5.34 -12.42
CA SER A 58 -10.84 -5.26 -11.05
C SER A 58 -9.53 -6.02 -10.90
N ILE A 59 -8.71 -5.56 -9.96
CA ILE A 59 -7.44 -6.19 -9.62
C ILE A 59 -7.39 -6.37 -8.11
N ASP A 60 -7.15 -7.60 -7.69
CA ASP A 60 -6.92 -7.93 -6.29
C ASP A 60 -5.42 -8.01 -6.01
N GLY A 61 -5.03 -7.59 -4.81
CA GLY A 61 -3.66 -7.71 -4.35
C GLY A 61 -3.56 -8.08 -2.89
N GLU A 62 -2.45 -8.73 -2.55
CA GLU A 62 -2.12 -9.15 -1.19
C GLU A 62 -0.63 -8.94 -0.95
N PHE A 63 -0.31 -8.28 0.16
CA PHE A 63 1.05 -8.12 0.68
C PHE A 63 1.10 -8.48 2.16
N ALA A 64 2.21 -9.09 2.57
CA ALA A 64 2.56 -9.22 3.97
C ALA A 64 3.84 -8.44 4.27
N PHE A 65 3.81 -7.62 5.31
CA PHE A 65 4.95 -6.81 5.74
C PHE A 65 5.55 -7.42 7.00
N ALA A 66 6.64 -8.17 6.83
CA ALA A 66 7.29 -8.92 7.90
C ALA A 66 8.40 -8.09 8.57
N PHE A 67 8.13 -7.61 9.79
CA PHE A 67 9.05 -6.72 10.51
C PHE A 67 10.24 -7.49 11.10
N VAL A 68 11.45 -6.97 10.87
CA VAL A 68 12.73 -7.67 11.15
C VAL A 68 13.18 -7.51 12.61
N ALA A 69 12.69 -6.49 13.32
CA ALA A 69 12.95 -6.29 14.74
C ALA A 69 11.78 -5.56 15.41
N GLU A 70 11.53 -5.83 16.69
CA GLU A 70 10.53 -5.09 17.49
C GLU A 70 10.93 -3.62 17.73
N THR A 71 12.21 -3.29 17.55
CA THR A 71 12.81 -1.98 17.86
C THR A 71 13.01 -1.09 16.63
N ILE A 72 12.96 -1.66 15.42
CA ILE A 72 13.17 -0.94 14.17
C ILE A 72 11.98 -1.28 13.28
N CYS A 73 11.16 -0.26 12.99
CA CYS A 73 10.07 -0.32 12.03
C CYS A 73 10.60 -0.47 10.60
N ILE A 74 11.36 -1.53 10.31
CA ILE A 74 11.81 -1.95 8.98
C ILE A 74 11.23 -3.35 8.74
N CYS A 75 10.70 -3.56 7.55
CA CYS A 75 10.07 -4.82 7.16
C CYS A 75 10.51 -5.29 5.77
N ASN A 76 10.47 -6.60 5.56
CA ASN A 76 10.41 -7.16 4.23
C ASN A 76 8.98 -7.07 3.71
N VAL A 77 8.82 -6.72 2.44
CA VAL A 77 7.53 -6.82 1.73
C VAL A 77 7.48 -8.18 1.05
N MET A 78 6.48 -8.96 1.40
CA MET A 78 6.27 -10.31 0.92
C MET A 78 5.04 -10.35 0.01
N MET A 79 5.17 -11.00 -1.15
CA MET A 79 4.06 -11.29 -2.07
C MET A 79 4.06 -12.79 -2.35
N LYS A 80 2.95 -13.47 -2.04
CA LYS A 80 2.83 -14.95 -2.17
C LYS A 80 3.99 -15.70 -1.48
N GLY A 81 4.41 -15.22 -0.31
CA GLY A 81 5.49 -15.81 0.49
C GLY A 81 6.91 -15.51 -0.01
N ILE A 82 7.08 -14.72 -1.08
CA ILE A 82 8.39 -14.34 -1.63
C ILE A 82 8.69 -12.89 -1.26
N ALA A 83 9.90 -12.62 -0.77
CA ALA A 83 10.36 -11.26 -0.53
C ALA A 83 10.54 -10.52 -1.86
N VAL A 84 9.81 -9.42 -2.03
CA VAL A 84 9.80 -8.62 -3.26
C VAL A 84 10.23 -7.17 -3.02
N GLY A 85 10.50 -6.80 -1.77
CA GLY A 85 10.82 -5.41 -1.45
C GLY A 85 11.07 -5.17 0.02
N ASN A 86 11.18 -3.91 0.37
CA ASN A 86 11.46 -3.46 1.73
C ASN A 86 10.59 -2.26 2.08
N GLY A 87 10.30 -2.10 3.36
CA GLY A 87 9.57 -0.96 3.87
C GLY A 87 10.08 -0.49 5.22
N TYR A 88 9.64 0.71 5.60
CA TYR A 88 9.88 1.28 6.91
C TYR A 88 8.69 2.11 7.37
N CYS A 89 8.54 2.27 8.69
CA CYS A 89 7.54 3.16 9.29
C CYS A 89 8.21 4.16 10.24
N PHE A 90 7.82 5.44 10.13
CA PHE A 90 8.18 6.50 11.06
C PHE A 90 6.96 7.35 11.37
N GLY A 91 6.52 7.38 12.63
CA GLY A 91 5.32 8.14 12.98
C GLY A 91 4.09 7.64 12.20
N PRO A 92 3.17 8.52 11.77
CA PRO A 92 1.98 8.12 11.02
C PRO A 92 2.27 7.67 9.58
N TYR A 93 3.55 7.59 9.19
CA TYR A 93 3.98 7.34 7.82
C TYR A 93 4.57 5.93 7.69
N PHE A 94 4.04 5.15 6.76
CA PHE A 94 4.55 3.84 6.37
C PHE A 94 4.90 3.86 4.90
N HIS A 95 6.11 3.47 4.53
CA HIS A 95 6.60 3.51 3.17
C HIS A 95 7.25 2.21 2.78
N PHE A 96 7.08 1.82 1.53
CA PHE A 96 7.72 0.63 0.99
C PHE A 96 7.95 0.77 -0.50
N ASN A 97 8.88 -0.05 -0.98
CA ASN A 97 9.08 -0.29 -2.39
C ASN A 97 9.08 -1.80 -2.66
N ILE A 98 8.67 -2.17 -3.86
CA ILE A 98 8.74 -3.54 -4.36
C ILE A 98 9.30 -3.55 -5.78
N GLN A 99 9.91 -4.67 -6.13
CA GLN A 99 10.32 -4.99 -7.48
C GLN A 99 9.73 -6.34 -7.90
N VAL A 100 8.93 -6.32 -8.97
CA VAL A 100 8.34 -7.53 -9.56
C VAL A 100 8.81 -7.61 -11.02
N GLY A 101 9.79 -8.47 -11.26
CA GLY A 101 10.50 -8.51 -12.54
C GLY A 101 11.19 -7.17 -12.81
N GLU A 102 10.79 -6.51 -13.89
CA GLU A 102 11.30 -5.18 -14.29
C GLU A 102 10.42 -4.02 -13.80
N ILE A 103 9.33 -4.30 -13.07
CA ILE A 103 8.43 -3.27 -12.54
C ILE A 103 8.91 -2.91 -11.16
N PHE A 104 9.17 -1.62 -10.93
CA PHE A 104 9.46 -1.07 -9.61
C PHE A 104 8.30 -0.22 -9.18
N VAL A 105 7.81 -0.46 -7.97
CA VAL A 105 6.70 0.26 -7.35
C VAL A 105 7.17 0.85 -6.04
N GLU A 106 6.80 2.09 -5.79
CA GLU A 106 6.97 2.77 -4.52
C GLU A 106 5.60 3.16 -3.98
N THR A 107 5.35 3.00 -2.70
CA THR A 107 4.07 3.31 -2.07
C THR A 107 4.28 3.78 -0.64
N SER A 108 3.42 4.69 -0.20
CA SER A 108 3.36 5.13 1.18
C SER A 108 1.93 5.29 1.66
N TYR A 109 1.70 4.94 2.92
CA TYR A 109 0.47 5.14 3.66
C TYR A 109 0.73 6.19 4.74
N THR A 110 -0.20 7.12 4.88
CA THR A 110 -0.20 8.11 5.96
C THR A 110 -1.51 8.01 6.72
N LEU A 111 -1.44 7.82 8.05
CA LEU A 111 -2.61 7.88 8.90
C LEU A 111 -3.20 9.29 8.90
N THR A 112 -4.52 9.37 8.84
CA THR A 112 -5.31 10.61 8.91
C THR A 112 -6.36 10.49 10.02
N ASP A 113 -7.05 11.58 10.35
CA ASP A 113 -8.06 11.60 11.43
C ASP A 113 -9.24 10.63 11.22
N GLY A 114 -9.45 10.11 10.00
CA GLY A 114 -10.57 9.21 9.68
C GLY A 114 -10.22 8.04 8.76
N GLY A 115 -8.94 7.76 8.52
CA GLY A 115 -8.53 6.70 7.62
C GLY A 115 -7.08 6.81 7.17
N ILE A 116 -6.79 6.46 5.91
CA ILE A 116 -5.45 6.49 5.34
C ILE A 116 -5.39 7.21 4.01
N GLU A 117 -4.30 7.92 3.80
CA GLU A 117 -3.92 8.49 2.52
C GLU A 117 -2.81 7.63 1.91
N VAL A 118 -3.03 7.17 0.68
CA VAL A 118 -2.07 6.33 -0.05
C VAL A 118 -1.52 7.10 -1.22
N ARG A 119 -0.20 7.12 -1.37
CA ARG A 119 0.50 7.65 -2.54
C ARG A 119 1.43 6.61 -3.08
N GLY A 120 1.51 6.48 -4.39
CA GLY A 120 2.48 5.58 -4.99
C GLY A 120 2.83 5.93 -6.42
N SER A 121 3.82 5.22 -6.93
CA SER A 121 4.24 5.27 -8.32
C SER A 121 4.74 3.92 -8.79
N SER A 122 4.70 3.72 -10.11
CA SER A 122 5.25 2.54 -10.78
C SER A 122 6.03 2.98 -12.01
N THR A 123 7.14 2.29 -12.28
CA THR A 123 7.93 2.51 -13.50
C THR A 123 7.14 2.23 -14.77
N LYS A 124 6.10 1.39 -14.71
CA LYS A 124 5.23 1.09 -15.86
C LYS A 124 3.81 0.69 -15.45
N ASN A 125 2.83 1.23 -16.17
CA ASN A 125 1.45 0.73 -16.25
C ASN A 125 1.33 -0.35 -17.35
N ALA A 126 0.10 -0.81 -17.64
CA ALA A 126 -0.17 -1.80 -18.69
C ALA A 126 0.27 -1.36 -20.10
N GLN A 127 0.44 -0.07 -20.34
CA GLN A 127 0.91 0.52 -21.59
C GLN A 127 2.42 0.80 -21.59
N GLY A 128 3.14 0.40 -20.53
CA GLY A 128 4.59 0.61 -20.41
C GLY A 128 5.00 2.02 -19.95
N ARG A 129 4.08 2.81 -19.40
CA ARG A 129 4.32 4.22 -19.04
C ARG A 129 4.47 4.42 -17.53
N PHE A 130 5.36 5.31 -17.13
CA PHE A 130 5.44 5.74 -15.73
C PHE A 130 4.10 6.29 -15.26
N ILE A 131 3.71 5.93 -14.04
CA ILE A 131 2.41 6.24 -13.45
C ILE A 131 2.58 6.59 -11.99
N GLY A 132 1.84 7.59 -11.53
CA GLY A 132 1.67 7.93 -10.13
C GLY A 132 0.19 7.86 -9.74
N TRP A 133 -0.09 7.61 -8.47
CA TRP A 133 -1.46 7.60 -7.96
C TRP A 133 -1.56 8.16 -6.55
N HIS A 134 -2.80 8.53 -6.22
CA HIS A 134 -3.19 9.07 -4.93
C HIS A 134 -4.58 8.56 -4.56
N GLU A 135 -4.74 8.14 -3.31
CA GLU A 135 -5.96 7.52 -2.80
C GLU A 135 -6.27 8.08 -1.42
N LEU A 136 -7.56 8.30 -1.17
CA LEU A 136 -8.07 8.75 0.12
C LEU A 136 -9.09 7.72 0.59
N LEU A 137 -8.74 6.98 1.63
CA LEU A 137 -9.55 5.88 2.14
C LEU A 137 -10.04 6.21 3.55
N THR A 138 -11.34 6.08 3.77
CA THR A 138 -11.96 6.23 5.09
C THR A 138 -12.06 4.88 5.77
N GLN A 139 -11.83 4.84 7.08
CA GLN A 139 -12.06 3.64 7.87
C GLN A 139 -13.56 3.38 8.00
N SER A 140 -13.97 2.13 7.73
CA SER A 140 -15.36 1.65 7.82
C SER A 140 -15.64 0.90 9.11
#